data_AF-A0A922VF36-F1
#
_entry.id   AF-A0A922VF36-F1
#
_cell.length_a   1.000
_cell.length_b   1.000
_cell.length_c   1.000
_cell.angle_alpha   90.00
_cell.angle_beta   90.00
_cell.angle_gamma   90.00
#
_symmetry.space_group_name_H-M   'P 1'
#
loop_
_entity.id
_entity.type
_entity.pdbx_description
1 polymer ?
#
loop_
_entity_poly.entity_id
_entity_poly.type
_entity_poly.pdbx_seq_one_letter_code
_entity_poly.pdbx_strand_id
1 'polypeptide(L)'
;MKFFVDTADTAEIRDLADSGLVDGVTTNPSLIAKSGRNFLEVVAEICGIVDGPVSAEVVALDHAGMMREAEIVRKIADNVAVKVPLTIDGLKTCKALTDDGTMVNVTLCFSANQALLAAKAGATFISP
;
A
#
# COMPACT_ATOMS: atom_id res chain seq x y z
N MET A 1 11.64 8.00 13.12
CA MET A 1 11.84 7.32 11.83
C MET A 1 11.15 5.98 11.95
N LYS A 2 10.36 5.57 10.95
CA LYS A 2 9.66 4.30 10.95
C LYS A 2 10.36 3.29 10.04
N PHE A 3 10.36 2.01 10.39
CA PHE A 3 10.94 0.93 9.59
C PHE A 3 9.83 0.03 9.03
N PHE A 4 9.77 -0.05 7.70
CA PHE A 4 8.81 -0.89 7.00
C PHE A 4 9.57 -2.03 6.32
N VAL A 5 9.01 -3.24 6.34
CA VAL A 5 9.59 -4.40 5.63
C VAL A 5 8.96 -4.49 4.24
N ASP A 6 9.76 -4.72 3.19
CA ASP A 6 9.29 -4.88 1.81
C ASP A 6 9.29 -6.37 1.39
N THR A 7 8.30 -7.12 1.89
CA THR A 7 8.14 -8.54 1.61
C THR A 7 6.67 -8.94 1.68
N ALA A 8 6.33 -10.09 1.10
CA ALA A 8 5.03 -10.74 1.26
C ALA A 8 5.16 -12.12 1.95
N ASP A 9 6.35 -12.45 2.46
CA ASP A 9 6.59 -13.65 3.25
C ASP A 9 6.14 -13.42 4.70
N THR A 10 5.04 -14.06 5.09
CA THR A 10 4.46 -13.87 6.43
C THR A 10 5.27 -14.50 7.54
N ALA A 11 6.17 -15.46 7.25
CA ALA A 11 7.10 -16.00 8.23
C ALA A 11 8.22 -15.00 8.54
N GLU A 12 8.78 -14.39 7.49
CA GLU A 12 9.78 -13.32 7.63
C GLU A 12 9.21 -12.10 8.38
N ILE A 13 8.00 -11.68 8.04
CA ILE A 13 7.35 -10.54 8.70
C ILE A 13 7.12 -10.84 10.19
N ARG A 14 6.73 -12.06 10.54
CA ARG A 14 6.52 -12.45 11.95
C ARG A 14 7.83 -12.43 12.75
N ASP A 15 8.90 -13.01 12.21
CA ASP A 15 10.22 -13.01 12.85
C ASP A 15 10.75 -11.58 13.05
N LEU A 16 10.59 -10.72 12.04
CA LEU A 16 10.98 -9.31 12.15
C LEU A 16 10.08 -8.52 13.10
N ALA A 17 8.77 -8.79 13.12
CA ALA A 17 7.84 -8.14 14.05
C ALA A 17 8.19 -8.44 15.52
N ASP A 18 8.64 -9.67 15.83
CA ASP A 18 9.08 -10.07 17.17
C ASP A 18 10.28 -9.26 17.69
N SER A 19 11.05 -8.62 16.79
CA SER A 19 12.14 -7.71 17.18
C SER A 19 11.64 -6.39 17.81
N GLY A 20 10.37 -6.03 17.60
CA GLY A 20 9.79 -4.75 18.02
C GLY A 20 10.25 -3.55 17.19
N LEU A 21 10.93 -3.78 16.06
CA LEU A 21 11.44 -2.72 15.18
C LEU A 21 10.57 -2.45 13.95
N VAL A 22 9.56 -3.30 13.67
CA VAL A 22 8.72 -3.19 12.48
C VAL A 22 7.51 -2.29 12.73
N ASP A 23 7.40 -1.20 11.95
CA ASP A 23 6.34 -0.21 12.04
C ASP A 23 5.28 -0.34 10.91
N GLY A 24 5.48 -1.27 9.98
CA GLY A 24 4.60 -1.47 8.83
C GLY A 24 5.21 -2.38 7.77
N VAL A 25 4.44 -2.67 6.72
CA VAL A 25 4.86 -3.53 5.61
C VAL A 25 4.49 -2.88 4.28
N THR A 26 5.36 -3.01 3.28
CA THR A 26 5.02 -2.70 1.90
C THR A 26 4.97 -3.98 1.08
N THR A 27 3.94 -4.11 0.25
CA THR A 27 3.84 -5.17 -0.74
C THR A 27 3.76 -4.59 -2.14
N ASN A 28 3.87 -5.47 -3.13
CA ASN A 28 3.57 -5.19 -4.54
C ASN A 28 3.13 -6.50 -5.21
N PRO A 29 2.53 -6.45 -6.42
CA PRO A 29 2.00 -7.63 -7.08
C PRO A 29 3.06 -8.72 -7.32
N SER A 30 4.32 -8.32 -7.58
CA SER A 30 5.43 -9.26 -7.82
C SER A 30 5.82 -10.03 -6.56
N LEU A 31 5.88 -9.38 -5.39
CA LEU A 31 6.18 -10.03 -4.11
C LEU A 31 5.09 -11.04 -3.74
N ILE A 32 3.83 -10.65 -3.92
CA ILE A 32 2.70 -11.54 -3.63
C ILE A 32 2.66 -12.71 -4.61
N ALA A 33 2.92 -12.48 -5.90
CA ALA A 33 3.01 -13.55 -6.88
C ALA A 33 4.10 -14.60 -6.52
N LYS A 34 5.25 -14.15 -5.99
CA LYS A 34 6.32 -15.06 -5.53
C LYS A 34 5.90 -15.96 -4.36
N SER A 35 4.95 -15.52 -3.53
CA SER A 35 4.41 -16.35 -2.45
C SER A 35 3.58 -17.54 -2.97
N GLY A 36 3.03 -17.44 -4.19
CA GLY A 36 2.12 -18.44 -4.76
C GLY A 36 0.73 -18.50 -4.08
N ARG A 37 0.43 -17.56 -3.18
CA ARG A 37 -0.81 -17.52 -2.38
C ARG A 37 -1.79 -16.47 -2.91
N ASN A 38 -3.04 -16.53 -2.44
CA ASN A 38 -4.05 -15.54 -2.77
C ASN A 38 -3.68 -14.16 -2.18
N PHE A 39 -3.77 -13.11 -3.00
CA PHE A 39 -3.42 -11.74 -2.63
C PHE A 39 -4.16 -11.24 -1.38
N LEU A 40 -5.48 -11.43 -1.33
CA LEU A 40 -6.30 -10.91 -0.22
C LEU A 40 -5.99 -11.64 1.09
N GLU A 41 -5.76 -12.95 1.02
CA GLU A 41 -5.39 -13.76 2.19
C GLU A 41 -4.02 -13.37 2.74
N VAL A 42 -3.04 -13.14 1.86
CA VAL A 42 -1.69 -12.71 2.28
C VAL A 42 -1.76 -11.33 2.92
N VAL A 43 -2.42 -10.36 2.30
CA VAL A 43 -2.57 -9.02 2.88
C VAL A 43 -3.29 -9.07 4.22
N ALA A 44 -4.36 -9.87 4.35
CA ALA A 44 -5.08 -10.04 5.61
C ALA A 44 -4.20 -10.64 6.72
N GLU A 45 -3.39 -11.65 6.39
CA GLU A 45 -2.45 -12.25 7.35
C GLU A 45 -1.39 -11.24 7.79
N ILE A 46 -0.82 -10.47 6.86
CA ILE A 46 0.17 -9.43 7.17
C ILE A 46 -0.44 -8.36 8.09
N CYS A 47 -1.65 -7.90 7.80
CA CYS A 47 -2.37 -6.92 8.64
C CYS A 47 -2.64 -7.45 10.06
N GLY A 48 -2.74 -8.77 10.24
CA GLY A 48 -2.87 -9.39 11.55
C GLY A 48 -1.54 -9.62 12.29
N ILE A 49 -0.39 -9.50 11.61
CA ILE A 49 0.95 -9.63 12.22
C ILE A 49 1.48 -8.28 12.69
N VAL A 50 1.19 -7.19 11.96
CA VAL A 50 1.68 -5.84 12.30
C VAL A 50 0.52 -4.88 12.56
N ASP A 51 0.62 -4.10 13.64
CA ASP A 51 -0.37 -3.05 13.96
C ASP A 51 -0.27 -1.84 13.02
N GLY A 52 0.90 -1.65 12.40
CA GLY A 52 1.20 -0.53 11.54
C GLY A 52 0.65 -0.65 10.11
N PRO A 53 0.84 0.37 9.26
CA PRO A 53 0.28 0.40 7.91
C PRO A 53 0.82 -0.72 7.01
N VAL A 54 -0.07 -1.33 6.23
CA VAL A 54 0.26 -2.35 5.22
C VAL A 54 -0.09 -1.80 3.83
N SER A 55 0.94 -1.51 3.02
CA SER A 55 0.70 -1.03 1.65
C SER A 55 0.33 -2.18 0.72
N ALA A 56 -0.88 -2.13 0.16
CA ALA A 56 -1.43 -3.12 -0.76
C ALA A 56 -1.78 -2.45 -2.10
N GLU A 57 -1.16 -2.92 -3.18
CA GLU A 57 -1.14 -2.24 -4.49
C GLU A 57 -2.29 -2.68 -5.40
N VAL A 58 -2.98 -1.69 -5.98
CA VAL A 58 -3.95 -1.91 -7.07
C VAL A 58 -3.21 -2.10 -8.40
N VAL A 59 -3.78 -2.88 -9.30
CA VAL A 59 -3.17 -3.25 -10.60
C VAL A 59 -3.81 -2.54 -11.79
N ALA A 60 -5.05 -2.04 -11.65
CA ALA A 60 -5.70 -1.25 -12.68
C ALA A 60 -4.92 0.04 -12.98
N LEU A 61 -4.99 0.48 -14.25
CA LEU A 61 -4.26 1.66 -14.74
C LEU A 61 -5.15 2.89 -14.89
N ASP A 62 -6.47 2.71 -14.96
CA ASP A 62 -7.45 3.79 -15.04
C ASP A 62 -8.10 4.06 -13.67
N HIS A 63 -8.58 5.29 -13.48
CA HIS A 63 -9.16 5.73 -12.21
C HIS A 63 -10.34 4.85 -11.76
N ALA A 64 -11.24 4.48 -12.68
CA ALA A 64 -12.42 3.70 -12.33
C ALA A 64 -12.05 2.27 -11.92
N GLY A 65 -11.06 1.67 -12.58
CA GLY A 65 -10.49 0.39 -12.19
C GLY A 65 -9.82 0.43 -10.82
N MET A 66 -8.97 1.44 -10.58
CA MET A 66 -8.28 1.58 -9.29
C MET A 66 -9.28 1.77 -8.14
N MET A 67 -10.35 2.55 -8.33
CA MET A 67 -11.39 2.69 -7.31
C MET A 67 -12.10 1.36 -7.00
N ARG A 68 -12.44 0.56 -8.03
CA ARG A 68 -13.05 -0.76 -7.82
C ARG A 68 -12.14 -1.69 -7.02
N GLU A 69 -10.86 -1.70 -7.32
CA GLU A 69 -9.88 -2.53 -6.61
C GLU A 69 -9.63 -2.00 -5.19
N ALA A 70 -9.51 -0.68 -5.02
CA ALA A 70 -9.35 -0.05 -3.71
C ALA A 70 -10.51 -0.39 -2.76
N GLU A 71 -11.74 -0.45 -3.24
CA GLU A 71 -12.92 -0.87 -2.45
C GLU A 71 -12.86 -2.30 -1.92
N ILE A 72 -12.10 -3.17 -2.59
CA ILE A 72 -11.86 -4.54 -2.14
C ILE A 72 -10.73 -4.53 -1.12
N VAL A 73 -9.62 -3.88 -1.46
CA VAL A 73 -8.38 -3.89 -0.68
C VAL A 73 -8.56 -3.21 0.68
N ARG A 74 -9.23 -2.05 0.74
CA ARG A 74 -9.43 -1.31 2.00
C ARG A 74 -10.36 -1.99 3.00
N LYS A 75 -11.13 -3.00 2.58
CA LYS A 75 -12.03 -3.77 3.45
C LYS A 75 -11.33 -4.93 4.16
N ILE A 76 -10.07 -5.19 3.83
CA ILE A 76 -9.30 -6.29 4.42
C ILE A 76 -9.02 -6.02 5.90
N ALA A 77 -8.52 -4.81 6.22
CA ALA A 77 -8.23 -4.37 7.59
C ALA A 77 -8.08 -2.84 7.65
N ASP A 78 -8.26 -2.26 8.84
CA ASP A 78 -8.21 -0.80 9.06
C ASP A 78 -6.81 -0.20 8.84
N ASN A 79 -5.75 -1.00 8.97
CA ASN A 79 -4.37 -0.58 8.75
C ASN A 79 -3.90 -0.72 7.28
N VAL A 80 -4.80 -1.01 6.34
CA VAL A 80 -4.45 -1.06 4.92
C VAL A 80 -4.20 0.35 4.38
N ALA A 81 -3.05 0.54 3.73
CA ALA A 81 -2.77 1.69 2.87
C ALA A 81 -2.89 1.27 1.41
N VAL A 82 -3.84 1.85 0.67
CA VAL A 82 -4.01 1.56 -0.76
C VAL A 82 -2.83 2.15 -1.52
N LYS A 83 -2.08 1.31 -2.22
CA LYS A 83 -0.91 1.73 -2.98
C LYS A 83 -1.29 1.93 -4.45
N VAL A 84 -1.01 3.11 -4.99
CA VAL A 84 -1.36 3.52 -6.36
C VAL A 84 -0.11 4.04 -7.09
N PRO A 85 0.02 3.83 -8.41
CA PRO A 85 1.15 4.35 -9.17
C PRO A 85 1.04 5.86 -9.36
N LEU A 86 2.18 6.56 -9.48
CA LEU A 86 2.22 7.98 -9.75
C LEU A 86 1.91 8.29 -11.22
N THR A 87 0.62 8.26 -11.55
CA THR A 87 0.04 8.66 -12.83
C THR A 87 -1.08 9.69 -12.60
N ILE A 88 -1.59 10.32 -13.66
CA ILE A 88 -2.72 11.26 -13.51
C ILE A 88 -3.94 10.56 -12.90
N ASP A 89 -4.24 9.34 -13.33
CA ASP A 89 -5.37 8.59 -12.75
C ASP A 89 -5.06 8.08 -11.34
N GLY A 90 -3.81 7.69 -11.04
CA GLY A 90 -3.39 7.39 -9.68
C GLY A 90 -3.51 8.57 -8.72
N LEU A 91 -3.19 9.79 -9.18
CA LEU A 91 -3.37 11.02 -8.40
C LEU A 91 -4.85 11.36 -8.17
N LYS A 92 -5.73 11.14 -9.17
CA LYS A 92 -7.19 11.28 -8.99
C LYS A 92 -7.72 10.27 -7.97
N THR A 93 -7.28 9.01 -8.06
CA THR A 93 -7.64 7.95 -7.12
C THR A 93 -7.15 8.29 -5.72
N CYS A 94 -5.90 8.76 -5.59
CA CYS A 94 -5.34 9.20 -4.31
C CYS A 94 -6.19 10.30 -3.67
N LYS A 95 -6.56 11.33 -4.44
CA LYS A 95 -7.45 12.41 -3.97
C LYS A 95 -8.79 11.86 -3.48
N ALA A 96 -9.45 11.02 -4.28
CA ALA A 96 -10.77 10.48 -3.96
C ALA A 96 -10.76 9.61 -2.68
N LEU A 97 -9.76 8.74 -2.54
CA LEU A 97 -9.59 7.87 -1.38
C LEU A 97 -9.18 8.65 -0.13
N THR A 98 -8.28 9.61 -0.25
CA THR A 98 -7.84 10.38 0.94
C THR A 98 -8.92 11.33 1.46
N ASP A 99 -9.80 11.82 0.59
CA ASP A 99 -10.98 12.61 0.98
C ASP A 99 -11.98 11.82 1.85
N ASP A 100 -11.98 10.48 1.77
CA ASP A 100 -12.82 9.61 2.61
C ASP A 100 -12.09 9.00 3.83
N GLY A 101 -10.83 9.38 4.04
CA GLY A 101 -10.01 8.94 5.17
C GLY A 101 -9.18 7.67 4.90
N THR A 102 -9.26 7.08 3.70
CA THR A 102 -8.43 5.94 3.34
C THR A 102 -6.96 6.33 3.23
N MET A 103 -6.07 5.57 3.88
CA MET A 103 -4.62 5.76 3.72
C MET A 103 -4.18 5.42 2.30
N VAL A 104 -3.37 6.27 1.69
CA VAL A 104 -2.85 6.05 0.32
C VAL A 104 -1.33 6.18 0.27
N ASN A 105 -0.68 5.19 -0.34
CA ASN A 105 0.75 5.22 -0.68
C ASN A 105 0.93 5.42 -2.19
N VAL A 106 1.43 6.58 -2.62
CA VAL A 106 1.74 6.81 -4.03
C VAL A 106 3.15 6.31 -4.33
N THR A 107 3.26 5.30 -5.21
CA THR A 107 4.50 4.62 -5.58
C THR A 107 5.02 5.02 -6.95
N LEU A 108 6.22 4.56 -7.32
CA LEU A 108 6.87 4.84 -8.61
C LEU A 108 7.10 6.35 -8.82
N CYS A 109 7.44 7.05 -7.73
CA CYS A 109 7.89 8.42 -7.78
C CYS A 109 9.40 8.45 -8.04
N PHE A 110 9.89 9.22 -9.00
CA PHE A 110 11.31 9.26 -9.35
C PHE A 110 11.87 10.69 -9.41
N SER A 111 11.08 11.69 -8.97
CA SER A 111 11.49 13.09 -8.93
C SER A 111 10.76 13.87 -7.84
N ALA A 112 11.38 14.95 -7.36
CA ALA A 112 10.77 15.83 -6.37
C ALA A 112 9.45 16.47 -6.86
N ASN A 113 9.35 16.78 -8.15
CA ASN A 113 8.14 17.35 -8.74
C ASN A 113 6.98 16.34 -8.72
N GLN A 114 7.26 15.07 -8.97
CA GLN A 114 6.27 14.00 -8.84
C GLN A 114 5.81 13.86 -7.38
N ALA A 115 6.74 13.86 -6.42
CA ALA A 115 6.42 13.82 -5.00
C ALA A 115 5.54 15.01 -4.57
N LEU A 116 5.82 16.21 -5.08
CA LEU A 116 5.00 17.40 -4.81
C LEU A 116 3.54 17.22 -5.29
N LEU A 117 3.34 16.60 -6.47
CA LEU A 117 2.01 16.32 -7.00
C LEU A 117 1.27 15.28 -6.14
N ALA A 118 1.95 14.21 -5.72
CA ALA A 118 1.39 13.21 -4.82
C ALA A 118 0.99 13.82 -3.46
N ALA A 119 1.86 14.64 -2.88
CA ALA A 119 1.56 15.37 -1.64
C ALA A 119 0.35 16.30 -1.81
N LYS A 120 0.27 17.03 -2.92
CA LYS A 120 -0.87 17.92 -3.22
C LYS A 120 -2.18 17.16 -3.47
N ALA A 121 -2.11 15.91 -3.93
CA ALA A 121 -3.26 15.04 -4.09
C ALA A 121 -3.76 14.46 -2.75
N GLY A 122 -2.99 14.59 -1.66
CA GLY A 122 -3.39 14.14 -0.32
C GLY A 122 -2.75 12.84 0.14
N ALA A 123 -1.74 12.32 -0.58
CA ALA A 123 -1.11 11.05 -0.26
C ALA A 123 -0.64 10.96 1.21
N THR A 124 -0.96 9.85 1.88
CA THR A 124 -0.48 9.54 3.23
C THR A 124 1.01 9.19 3.21
N PHE A 125 1.42 8.45 2.19
CA PHE A 125 2.81 8.06 1.94
C PHE A 125 3.16 8.33 0.47
N ILE A 126 4.43 8.64 0.23
CA ILE A 126 5.02 8.75 -1.10
C ILE A 126 6.26 7.84 -1.07
N SER A 127 6.38 6.95 -2.05
CA SER A 127 7.52 6.03 -2.20
C SER A 127 8.38 6.50 -3.40
N PRO A 128 9.47 7.27 -3.14
CA PRO A 128 10.40 7.79 -4.15
C PRO A 128 11.44 6.77 -4.64
#